data_AF-A0A3D1BJB7-F1
#
_entry.id   AF-A0A3D1BJB7-F1
#
_cell.length_a   1.000
_cell.length_b   1.000
_cell.length_c   1.000
_cell.angle_alpha   90.00
_cell.angle_beta   90.00
_cell.angle_gamma   90.00
#
_symmetry.space_group_name_H-M   'P 1'
#
loop_
_entity.id
_entity.type
_entity.pdbx_description
1 polymer ?
#
loop_
_entity_poly.entity_id
_entity_poly.type
_entity_poly.pdbx_seq_one_letter_code
_entity_poly.pdbx_strand_id
1 'polypeptide(L)'
;MAKPTKYAPLICTVVSILALIGIVVGLLTQETLVIVFLLLPAAIYEVYRTEGKSTKASSFLLLGVLIAEILLIIFKVDFNLADYFGVDTKYIGGYMVPLGDIAIVGSSLMAVLSVILFLKTYGKYTKWLAVTIFITSFGIIYSIDPGVFKELFQYAIEQGINRI
;
A
#
# COMPACT_ATOMS: atom_id res chain seq x y z
N MET A 1 -13.51 19.45 3.66
CA MET A 1 -14.93 19.04 3.64
C MET A 1 -15.09 17.96 2.58
N ALA A 2 -15.20 16.68 2.96
CA ALA A 2 -15.25 15.58 1.98
C ALA A 2 -16.24 15.86 0.82
N LYS A 3 -15.72 15.76 -0.42
CA LYS A 3 -16.50 15.82 -1.67
C LYS A 3 -17.82 15.03 -1.61
N PRO A 4 -18.84 15.46 -2.39
CA PRO A 4 -20.18 14.88 -2.37
C PRO A 4 -20.17 13.35 -2.47
N THR A 5 -20.86 12.71 -1.54
CA THR A 5 -20.75 11.26 -1.26
C THR A 5 -21.77 10.40 -1.99
N LYS A 6 -22.56 10.97 -2.90
CA LYS A 6 -23.69 10.28 -3.56
C LYS A 6 -23.28 8.96 -4.23
N TYR A 7 -22.14 8.93 -4.91
CA TYR A 7 -21.60 7.73 -5.59
C TYR A 7 -20.38 7.13 -4.88
N ALA A 8 -19.96 7.72 -3.75
CA ALA A 8 -18.79 7.24 -3.01
C ALA A 8 -18.86 5.77 -2.58
N PRO A 9 -20.00 5.23 -2.07
CA PRO A 9 -20.07 3.82 -1.71
C PRO A 9 -19.87 2.91 -2.93
N LEU A 10 -20.57 3.20 -4.03
CA LEU A 10 -20.49 2.40 -5.25
C LEU A 10 -19.06 2.38 -5.82
N ILE A 11 -18.40 3.54 -5.90
CA ILE A 11 -17.01 3.62 -6.39
C ILE A 11 -16.08 2.83 -5.46
N CYS A 12 -16.20 2.99 -4.13
CA CYS A 12 -15.37 2.23 -3.17
C CYS A 12 -15.56 0.72 -3.34
N THR A 13 -16.80 0.25 -3.48
CA THR A 13 -17.09 -1.16 -3.68
C THR A 13 -16.45 -1.67 -4.98
N VAL A 14 -16.61 -0.95 -6.10
CA VAL A 14 -16.04 -1.36 -7.39
C VAL A 14 -14.51 -1.42 -7.32
N VAL A 15 -13.84 -0.39 -6.78
CA VAL A 15 -12.37 -0.41 -6.72
C VAL A 15 -11.83 -1.42 -5.70
N SER A 16 -12.55 -1.69 -4.60
CA SER A 16 -12.18 -2.77 -3.67
C SER A 16 -12.33 -4.15 -4.32
N ILE A 17 -13.39 -4.37 -5.11
CA ILE A 17 -13.55 -5.63 -5.87
C ILE A 17 -12.44 -5.78 -6.91
N LEU A 18 -12.09 -4.71 -7.64
CA LEU A 18 -10.98 -4.74 -8.59
C LEU A 18 -9.65 -5.07 -7.91
N ALA A 19 -9.34 -4.44 -6.77
CA ALA A 19 -8.15 -4.75 -6.00
C ALA A 19 -8.16 -6.21 -5.51
N LEU A 20 -9.29 -6.73 -5.04
CA LEU A 20 -9.43 -8.12 -4.61
C LEU A 20 -9.22 -9.10 -5.78
N ILE A 21 -9.80 -8.82 -6.94
CA ILE A 21 -9.56 -9.59 -8.17
C ILE A 21 -8.07 -9.55 -8.52
N GLY A 22 -7.42 -8.38 -8.41
CA GLY A 22 -5.99 -8.23 -8.64
C GLY A 22 -5.16 -9.14 -7.76
N ILE A 23 -5.43 -9.15 -6.45
CA ILE A 23 -4.77 -10.06 -5.50
C ILE A 23 -5.00 -11.52 -5.91
N VAL A 24 -6.26 -11.94 -6.10
CA VAL A 24 -6.57 -13.34 -6.40
C VAL A 24 -5.92 -13.79 -7.70
N VAL A 25 -6.08 -13.03 -8.79
CA VAL A 25 -5.53 -13.37 -10.10
C VAL A 25 -4.01 -13.32 -10.06
N GLY A 26 -3.42 -12.25 -9.51
CA GLY A 26 -1.97 -12.08 -9.45
C GLY A 26 -1.28 -13.18 -8.65
N LEU A 27 -1.88 -13.65 -7.55
CA LEU A 27 -1.34 -14.78 -6.77
C LEU A 27 -1.50 -16.12 -7.50
N LEU A 28 -2.59 -16.32 -8.24
CA LEU A 28 -2.79 -17.55 -9.03
C LEU A 28 -1.86 -17.61 -10.26
N THR A 29 -1.58 -16.47 -10.89
CA THR A 29 -0.72 -16.40 -12.08
C THR A 29 0.75 -16.11 -11.73
N GLN A 30 1.06 -15.83 -10.46
CA GLN A 30 2.38 -15.38 -9.99
C GLN A 30 2.86 -14.08 -10.66
N GLU A 31 1.93 -13.23 -11.09
CA GLU A 31 2.21 -11.98 -11.79
C GLU A 31 1.91 -10.80 -10.85
N THR A 32 2.93 -10.36 -10.11
CA THR A 32 2.83 -9.24 -9.15
C THR A 32 2.29 -7.97 -9.82
N LEU A 33 2.65 -7.72 -11.09
CA LEU A 33 2.20 -6.56 -11.86
C LEU A 33 0.67 -6.46 -11.93
N VAL A 34 -0.04 -7.59 -12.00
CA VAL A 34 -1.51 -7.62 -12.03
C VAL A 34 -2.09 -7.05 -10.75
N ILE A 35 -1.50 -7.37 -9.60
CA ILE A 35 -1.92 -6.87 -8.28
C ILE A 35 -1.74 -5.35 -8.21
N VAL A 36 -0.55 -4.87 -8.58
CA VAL A 36 -0.19 -3.44 -8.51
C VAL A 36 -1.04 -2.61 -9.49
N PHE A 37 -1.27 -3.13 -10.70
CA PHE A 37 -2.04 -2.43 -11.72
C PHE A 37 -3.54 -2.33 -11.36
N LEU A 38 -4.13 -3.38 -10.78
CA LEU A 38 -5.52 -3.37 -10.34
C LEU A 38 -5.76 -2.58 -9.05
N LEU A 39 -4.70 -2.24 -8.30
CA LEU A 39 -4.75 -1.32 -7.16
C LEU A 39 -4.84 0.16 -7.59
N LEU A 40 -4.39 0.48 -8.80
CA LEU A 40 -4.28 1.84 -9.34
C LEU A 40 -5.59 2.66 -9.27
N PRO A 41 -6.77 2.11 -9.64
CA PRO A 41 -8.04 2.81 -9.50
C PRO A 41 -8.37 3.21 -8.05
N ALA A 42 -8.01 2.38 -7.06
CA ALA A 42 -8.25 2.69 -5.66
C ALA A 42 -7.34 3.83 -5.17
N ALA A 43 -6.05 3.81 -5.56
CA ALA A 43 -5.11 4.87 -5.22
C ALA A 43 -5.46 6.22 -5.87
N ILE A 44 -5.88 6.21 -7.15
CA ILE A 44 -6.37 7.42 -7.83
C ILE A 44 -7.59 7.98 -7.10
N TYR A 45 -8.54 7.12 -6.77
CA TYR A 45 -9.76 7.56 -6.11
C TYR A 45 -9.48 8.10 -4.70
N GLU A 46 -8.52 7.52 -3.99
CA GLU A 46 -8.01 8.01 -2.69
C GLU A 46 -7.43 9.42 -2.81
N VAL A 47 -6.60 9.70 -3.82
CA VAL A 47 -6.07 11.05 -4.07
C VAL A 47 -7.20 12.04 -4.38
N TYR A 48 -8.17 11.64 -5.20
CA TYR A 48 -9.27 12.51 -5.60
C TYR A 48 -10.13 12.98 -4.42
N ARG A 49 -10.36 12.10 -3.44
CA ARG A 49 -11.28 12.33 -2.31
C ARG A 49 -10.62 12.89 -1.06
N THR A 50 -9.31 12.78 -0.94
CA THR A 50 -8.62 13.07 0.32
C THR A 50 -8.47 14.56 0.50
N GLU A 51 -8.94 15.04 1.66
CA GLU A 51 -8.93 16.46 2.00
C GLU A 51 -8.24 16.68 3.34
N GLY A 52 -7.28 17.61 3.35
CA GLY A 52 -6.40 17.92 4.48
C GLY A 52 -4.96 18.07 4.02
N LYS A 53 -4.21 19.05 4.53
CA LYS A 53 -2.85 19.35 4.01
C LYS A 53 -1.90 18.16 4.15
N SER A 54 -1.89 17.51 5.32
CA SER A 54 -1.04 16.33 5.57
C SER A 54 -1.56 15.06 4.90
N THR A 55 -2.87 14.79 4.96
CA THR A 55 -3.47 13.57 4.37
C THR A 55 -3.46 13.61 2.85
N LYS A 56 -3.66 14.78 2.24
CA LYS A 56 -3.52 14.97 0.80
C LYS A 56 -2.09 14.66 0.35
N ALA A 57 -1.09 15.18 1.05
CA ALA A 57 0.31 14.84 0.76
C ALA A 57 0.56 13.33 0.86
N SER A 58 0.06 12.67 1.91
CA SER A 58 0.17 11.20 2.05
C SER A 58 -0.52 10.45 0.91
N SER A 59 -1.70 10.88 0.45
CA SER A 59 -2.39 10.24 -0.67
C SER A 59 -1.64 10.40 -2.00
N PHE A 60 -1.10 11.58 -2.28
CA PHE A 60 -0.28 11.81 -3.48
C PHE A 60 1.03 11.03 -3.44
N LEU A 61 1.67 10.97 -2.26
CA LEU A 61 2.88 10.19 -2.06
C LEU A 61 2.60 8.71 -2.28
N LEU A 62 1.50 8.19 -1.73
CA LEU A 62 1.05 6.81 -1.94
C LEU A 62 0.88 6.50 -3.43
N LEU A 63 0.18 7.35 -4.17
CA LEU A 63 0.02 7.18 -5.63
C LEU A 63 1.38 7.26 -6.35
N GLY A 64 2.27 8.17 -5.95
CA GLY A 64 3.60 8.28 -6.51
C GLY A 64 4.45 7.02 -6.29
N VAL A 65 4.37 6.42 -5.09
CA VAL A 65 5.03 5.15 -4.77
C VAL A 65 4.46 4.02 -5.62
N LEU A 66 3.13 3.94 -5.76
CA LEU A 66 2.49 2.93 -6.61
C LEU A 66 2.93 3.04 -8.07
N ILE A 67 2.98 4.26 -8.62
CA ILE A 67 3.45 4.50 -9.99
C ILE A 67 4.93 4.11 -10.13
N ALA A 68 5.77 4.48 -9.16
CA ALA A 68 7.17 4.10 -9.17
C ALA A 68 7.34 2.57 -9.12
N GLU A 69 6.56 1.87 -8.30
CA GLU A 69 6.57 0.41 -8.19
C GLU A 69 6.17 -0.26 -9.51
N ILE A 70 5.12 0.25 -10.20
CA ILE A 70 4.75 -0.23 -11.54
C ILE A 70 5.91 -0.09 -12.51
N LEU A 71 6.59 1.07 -12.52
CA LEU A 71 7.74 1.29 -13.40
C LEU A 71 8.89 0.34 -13.06
N LEU A 72 9.22 0.17 -11.79
CA LEU A 72 10.30 -0.73 -11.35
C LEU A 72 10.04 -2.18 -11.77
N ILE A 73 8.81 -2.66 -11.63
CA ILE A 73 8.41 -4.02 -12.06
C ILE A 73 8.47 -4.15 -13.58
N ILE A 74 7.97 -3.16 -14.35
CA ILE A 74 8.01 -3.19 -15.82
C ILE A 74 9.46 -3.19 -16.34
N PHE A 75 10.32 -2.38 -15.75
CA PHE A 75 11.73 -2.27 -16.15
C PHE A 75 12.60 -3.40 -15.57
N LYS A 76 12.04 -4.31 -14.77
CA LYS A 76 12.74 -5.43 -14.11
C LYS A 76 13.99 -4.94 -13.35
N VAL A 77 13.83 -3.86 -12.61
CA VAL A 77 14.90 -3.29 -11.80
C VAL A 77 14.96 -4.04 -10.48
N ASP A 78 15.79 -5.07 -10.42
CA ASP A 78 16.18 -5.74 -9.18
C ASP A 78 17.25 -4.88 -8.49
N PHE A 79 16.83 -4.07 -7.50
CA PHE A 79 17.76 -3.27 -6.72
C PHE A 79 17.58 -3.58 -5.24
N ASN A 80 18.47 -4.41 -4.72
CA ASN A 80 18.45 -4.78 -3.31
C ASN A 80 18.99 -3.64 -2.45
N LEU A 81 18.10 -3.02 -1.68
CA LEU A 81 18.45 -1.93 -0.77
C LEU A 81 19.20 -2.44 0.47
N ALA A 82 19.03 -3.70 0.87
CA ALA A 82 19.80 -4.29 1.96
C ALA A 82 21.29 -4.33 1.61
N ASP A 83 21.61 -4.82 0.41
CA ASP A 83 22.99 -4.92 -0.08
C ASP A 83 23.64 -3.53 -0.24
N TYR A 84 22.85 -2.53 -0.63
CA TYR A 84 23.33 -1.16 -0.80
C TYR A 84 23.58 -0.43 0.52
N PHE A 85 22.72 -0.62 1.53
CA PHE A 85 22.83 0.05 2.83
C PHE A 85 23.58 -0.76 3.89
N GLY A 86 23.83 -2.05 3.65
CA GLY A 86 24.44 -2.97 4.61
C GLY A 86 23.60 -3.21 5.86
N VAL A 87 22.29 -2.95 5.80
CA VAL A 87 21.35 -3.09 6.92
C VAL A 87 20.02 -3.65 6.41
N ASP A 88 19.45 -4.60 7.14
CA ASP A 88 18.22 -5.32 6.74
C ASP A 88 16.92 -4.53 7.04
N THR A 89 16.98 -3.52 7.91
CA THR A 89 15.80 -2.72 8.30
C THR A 89 16.17 -1.24 8.50
N LYS A 90 15.23 -0.34 8.21
CA LYS A 90 15.40 1.12 8.40
C LYS A 90 14.15 1.75 8.98
N TYR A 91 14.35 2.72 9.86
CA TYR A 91 13.25 3.43 10.53
C TYR A 91 12.73 4.58 9.67
N ILE A 92 11.45 4.52 9.25
CA ILE A 92 10.80 5.56 8.43
C ILE A 92 9.43 5.91 9.03
N GLY A 93 9.25 7.19 9.41
CA GLY A 93 7.94 7.71 9.81
C GLY A 93 7.33 7.06 11.07
N GLY A 94 8.15 6.47 11.95
CA GLY A 94 7.69 5.82 13.18
C GLY A 94 7.64 4.29 13.13
N TYR A 95 7.90 3.69 11.96
CA TYR A 95 7.79 2.26 11.72
C TYR A 95 9.12 1.68 11.20
N MET A 96 9.44 0.45 11.61
CA MET A 96 10.56 -0.33 11.06
C MET A 96 10.15 -0.88 9.70
N VAL A 97 10.90 -0.55 8.66
CA VAL A 97 10.67 -1.00 7.28
C VAL A 97 11.85 -1.89 6.88
N PRO A 98 11.62 -3.16 6.50
CA PRO A 98 12.68 -4.02 5.98
C PRO A 98 13.19 -3.46 4.66
N LEU A 99 14.50 -3.38 4.54
CA LEU A 99 15.20 -3.07 3.30
C LEU A 99 15.34 -4.40 2.57
N GLY A 100 14.61 -4.57 1.48
CA GLY A 100 14.72 -5.73 0.60
C GLY A 100 14.86 -5.26 -0.84
N ASP A 101 14.32 -6.03 -1.78
CA ASP A 101 14.09 -5.53 -3.13
C ASP A 101 13.28 -4.23 -3.09
N ILE A 102 13.58 -3.29 -3.98
CA ILE A 102 12.99 -1.96 -4.03
C ILE A 102 11.46 -2.01 -4.15
N ALA A 103 10.91 -3.07 -4.74
CA ALA A 103 9.48 -3.35 -4.76
C ALA A 103 8.90 -3.64 -3.36
N ILE A 104 9.59 -4.43 -2.54
CA ILE A 104 9.17 -4.70 -1.14
C ILE A 104 9.15 -3.41 -0.33
N VAL A 105 10.14 -2.54 -0.51
CA VAL A 105 10.21 -1.25 0.17
C VAL A 105 9.07 -0.33 -0.28
N GLY A 106 8.75 -0.31 -1.58
CA GLY A 106 7.62 0.41 -2.13
C GLY A 106 6.29 -0.01 -1.50
N SER A 107 6.00 -1.31 -1.53
CA SER A 107 4.81 -1.89 -0.90
C SER A 107 4.73 -1.67 0.61
N SER A 108 5.85 -1.79 1.31
CA SER A 108 5.91 -1.52 2.76
C SER A 108 5.61 -0.06 3.07
N LEU A 109 6.15 0.87 2.27
CA LEU A 109 5.87 2.29 2.40
C LEU A 109 4.39 2.60 2.13
N MET A 110 3.77 1.97 1.13
CA MET A 110 2.32 2.09 0.90
C MET A 110 1.50 1.59 2.09
N ALA A 111 1.88 0.46 2.69
CA ALA A 111 1.23 -0.05 3.89
C ALA A 111 1.30 0.98 5.03
N VAL A 112 2.47 1.55 5.32
CA VAL A 112 2.64 2.59 6.36
C VAL A 112 1.82 3.86 6.03
N LEU A 113 1.85 4.33 4.80
CA LEU A 113 1.07 5.52 4.39
C LEU A 113 -0.43 5.29 4.51
N SER A 114 -0.90 4.09 4.18
CA SER A 114 -2.31 3.72 4.32
C SER A 114 -2.75 3.71 5.79
N VAL A 115 -1.90 3.24 6.70
CA VAL A 115 -2.13 3.34 8.16
C VAL A 115 -2.20 4.81 8.60
N ILE A 116 -1.28 5.66 8.12
CA ILE A 116 -1.30 7.10 8.44
C ILE A 116 -2.60 7.75 7.94
N LEU A 117 -3.04 7.43 6.72
CA LEU A 117 -4.29 7.92 6.15
C LEU A 117 -5.50 7.46 6.97
N PHE A 118 -5.52 6.21 7.41
CA PHE A 118 -6.57 5.63 8.24
C PHE A 118 -6.68 6.32 9.60
N LEU A 119 -5.54 6.55 10.26
CA LEU A 119 -5.49 7.17 11.60
C LEU A 119 -5.80 8.67 11.58
N LYS A 120 -5.33 9.40 10.55
CA LYS A 120 -5.47 10.86 10.48
C LYS A 120 -6.75 11.36 9.82
N THR A 121 -7.49 10.51 9.11
CA THR A 121 -8.68 10.95 8.36
C THR A 121 -9.98 10.64 9.11
N TYR A 122 -10.91 11.59 9.14
CA TYR A 122 -12.28 11.39 9.67
C TYR A 122 -13.29 10.85 8.62
N GLY A 123 -12.94 10.89 7.34
CA GLY A 123 -13.79 10.44 6.24
C GLY A 123 -13.94 8.92 6.18
N LYS A 124 -15.16 8.41 6.42
CA LYS A 124 -15.48 6.96 6.44
C LYS A 124 -14.95 6.19 5.22
N TYR A 125 -15.15 6.72 4.03
CA TYR A 125 -14.75 6.03 2.80
C TYR A 125 -13.27 6.24 2.43
N THR A 126 -12.58 7.26 2.97
CA THR A 126 -11.11 7.35 2.86
C THR A 126 -10.48 6.27 3.75
N LYS A 127 -11.03 6.06 4.95
CA LYS A 127 -10.64 4.91 5.79
C LYS A 127 -10.86 3.57 5.09
N TRP A 128 -11.99 3.42 4.38
CA TRP A 128 -12.26 2.23 3.57
C TRP A 128 -11.15 1.97 2.54
N LEU A 129 -10.82 2.98 1.73
CA LEU A 129 -9.79 2.85 0.69
C LEU A 129 -8.42 2.64 1.28
N ALA A 130 -8.08 3.31 2.38
CA ALA A 130 -6.87 3.05 3.13
C ALA A 130 -6.75 1.58 3.56
N VAL A 131 -7.84 0.97 4.06
CA VAL A 131 -7.88 -0.47 4.37
C VAL A 131 -7.68 -1.33 3.11
N THR A 132 -8.31 -0.96 2.00
CA THR A 132 -8.15 -1.69 0.72
C THR A 132 -6.69 -1.66 0.25
N ILE A 133 -6.06 -0.48 0.30
CA ILE A 133 -4.66 -0.31 -0.08
C ILE A 133 -3.74 -1.05 0.88
N PHE A 134 -4.01 -0.99 2.18
CA PHE A 134 -3.25 -1.73 3.20
C PHE A 134 -3.23 -3.24 2.91
N ILE A 135 -4.42 -3.84 2.74
CA ILE A 135 -4.56 -5.27 2.45
C ILE A 135 -3.85 -5.62 1.13
N THR A 136 -4.02 -4.80 0.11
CA THR A 136 -3.39 -5.06 -1.20
C THR A 136 -1.88 -4.93 -1.15
N SER A 137 -1.34 -3.99 -0.35
CA SER A 137 0.10 -3.85 -0.14
C SER A 137 0.70 -5.12 0.47
N PHE A 138 0.02 -5.72 1.46
CA PHE A 138 0.40 -7.02 1.99
C PHE A 138 0.27 -8.15 0.96
N GLY A 139 -0.74 -8.09 0.08
CA GLY A 139 -0.87 -9.01 -1.05
C GLY A 139 0.29 -8.92 -2.04
N ILE A 140 0.79 -7.71 -2.33
CA ILE A 140 1.96 -7.50 -3.17
C ILE A 140 3.22 -8.07 -2.50
N ILE A 141 3.43 -7.77 -1.21
CA ILE A 141 4.58 -8.29 -0.44
C ILE A 141 4.57 -9.82 -0.44
N TYR A 142 3.42 -10.44 -0.19
CA TYR A 142 3.29 -11.90 -0.21
C TYR A 142 3.58 -12.49 -1.60
N SER A 143 3.19 -11.79 -2.67
CA SER A 143 3.45 -12.20 -4.05
C SER A 143 4.94 -12.12 -4.41
N ILE A 144 5.70 -11.18 -3.82
CA ILE A 144 7.14 -11.03 -4.05
C ILE A 144 7.91 -12.02 -3.19
N ASP A 145 7.71 -11.98 -1.88
CA ASP A 145 8.40 -12.84 -0.92
C ASP A 145 7.49 -13.19 0.28
N PRO A 146 6.98 -14.43 0.35
CA PRO A 146 6.19 -14.92 1.48
C PRO A 146 6.92 -14.92 2.83
N GLY A 147 8.26 -14.95 2.84
CA GLY A 147 9.10 -14.86 4.04
C GLY A 147 9.04 -13.48 4.66
N VAL A 148 9.33 -12.44 3.88
CA VAL A 148 9.26 -11.04 4.33
C VAL A 148 7.85 -10.65 4.77
N PHE A 149 6.82 -11.18 4.09
CA PHE A 149 5.43 -11.01 4.51
C PHE A 149 5.22 -11.45 5.97
N LYS A 150 5.73 -12.62 6.38
CA LYS A 150 5.53 -13.13 7.74
C LYS A 150 6.18 -12.23 8.78
N GLU A 151 7.39 -11.77 8.53
CA GLU A 151 8.12 -10.87 9.42
C GLU A 151 7.35 -9.55 9.58
N LEU A 152 6.99 -8.91 8.48
CA LEU A 152 6.23 -7.66 8.48
C LEU A 152 4.87 -7.79 9.16
N PHE A 153 4.18 -8.91 8.92
CA PHE A 153 2.88 -9.16 9.53
C PHE A 153 2.99 -9.35 11.04
N GLN A 154 4.02 -10.06 11.52
CA GLN A 154 4.30 -10.19 12.95
C GLN A 154 4.60 -8.83 13.58
N TYR A 155 5.47 -8.03 12.97
CA TYR A 155 5.76 -6.67 13.45
C TYR A 155 4.51 -5.78 13.49
N ALA A 156 3.65 -5.86 12.47
CA ALA A 156 2.41 -5.10 12.42
C ALA A 156 1.44 -5.50 13.55
N ILE A 157 1.34 -6.80 13.86
CA ILE A 157 0.53 -7.30 14.98
C ILE A 157 1.09 -6.84 16.32
N GLU A 158 2.38 -7.02 16.57
CA GLU A 158 3.01 -6.63 17.83
C GLU A 158 2.85 -5.14 18.10
N GLN A 159 3.09 -4.29 17.10
CA GLN A 159 2.92 -2.85 17.22
C GLN A 159 1.44 -2.44 17.36
N GLY A 160 0.53 -3.16 16.71
CA GLY A 160 -0.91 -2.94 16.84
C GLY A 160 -1.40 -3.25 18.26
N ILE A 161 -0.97 -4.38 18.83
CA ILE A 161 -1.31 -4.80 20.19
C ILE A 161 -0.72 -3.86 21.23
N ASN A 162 0.56 -3.47 21.10
CA ASN A 162 1.23 -2.60 22.08
C ASN A 162 0.66 -1.17 22.15
N ARG A 163 -0.26 -0.80 21.26
CA ARG A 163 -0.84 0.54 21.16
C ARG A 163 -2.32 0.60 21.60
N ILE A 164 -2.93 -0.55 21.90
CA ILE A 164 -4.28 -0.71 22.45
C ILE A 164 -4.16 -0.92 23.96
#